data_AF-V9L997-F1
#
_entry.id   AF-V9L997-F1
#
_cell.length_a   1.000
_cell.length_b   1.000
_cell.length_c   1.000
_cell.angle_alpha   90.00
_cell.angle_beta   90.00
_cell.angle_gamma   90.00
#
_symmetry.space_group_name_H-M   'P 1'
#
loop_
_entity.id
_entity.type
_entity.pdbx_description
1 polymer ?
#
loop_
_entity_poly.entity_id
_entity_poly.type
_entity_poly.pdbx_seq_one_letter_code
_entity_poly.pdbx_strand_id
1 'polypeptide(L)'
;LGNVWRFPFLCYRSGGGAFLIPFLIMLVLVGIPLLYMEIAIGQYLRVGPIKALAKVCPLFKGVGMASVAISFIMSIYYNLIITWALYYLINSFQNPLPWQSCNNTWNIPENCTDSITTSNTTVSASQQFFDYNVLQKTEGLESLGGVRWELFGLLILAWVIIYFCIFKGVSWTGKIVYFTSLFPYVVLLAILINNVQLPGAIDGIKYFVTPKWEKLTELQVWVNAAVQVFNSIGIGFGTLISMSSYNQFDNTILKDTLAVSLTNAGTSLFSGFVIFSAFGYMSHMINVPIDHIAVDGKSYNQFCRP
;
A
#
# COMPACT_ATOMS: atom_id res chain seq x y z
N LEU A 1 -2.60 0.70 2.34
CA LEU A 1 -1.24 0.18 2.13
C LEU A 1 -0.60 0.72 0.84
N GLY A 2 -1.25 0.60 -0.32
CA GLY A 2 -0.77 1.21 -1.58
C GLY A 2 -0.52 2.73 -1.51
N ASN A 3 -1.31 3.47 -0.72
CA ASN A 3 -1.09 4.90 -0.51
C ASN A 3 0.16 5.19 0.35
N VAL A 4 0.55 4.29 1.25
CA VAL A 4 1.69 4.49 2.16
C VAL A 4 2.99 4.06 1.53
N TRP A 5 3.04 2.91 0.83
CA TRP A 5 4.30 2.45 0.25
C TRP A 5 4.49 2.86 -1.23
N ARG A 6 3.44 2.77 -2.05
CA ARG A 6 3.60 2.78 -3.53
C ARG A 6 3.62 4.21 -4.03
N PHE A 7 2.71 5.04 -3.52
CA PHE A 7 2.63 6.42 -3.93
C PHE A 7 3.92 7.20 -3.63
N PRO A 8 4.49 7.16 -2.40
CA PRO A 8 5.75 7.86 -2.13
C PRO A 8 6.92 7.31 -2.96
N PHE A 9 6.95 5.99 -3.18
CA PHE A 9 7.93 5.35 -4.07
C PHE A 9 7.84 5.84 -5.52
N LEU A 10 6.63 5.94 -6.05
CA LEU A 10 6.41 6.42 -7.41
C LEU A 10 6.75 7.90 -7.53
N CYS A 11 6.41 8.73 -6.53
CA CYS A 11 6.86 10.12 -6.47
C CYS A 11 8.39 10.19 -6.50
N TYR A 12 9.05 9.38 -5.67
CA TYR A 12 10.50 9.31 -5.61
C TYR A 12 11.15 9.01 -6.97
N ARG A 13 10.68 7.94 -7.65
CA ARG A 13 11.24 7.47 -8.92
C ARG A 13 10.86 8.34 -10.11
N SER A 14 9.71 9.02 -10.04
CA SER A 14 9.08 9.69 -11.19
C SER A 14 9.17 11.23 -11.12
N GLY A 15 10.15 11.77 -10.38
CA GLY A 15 10.48 13.19 -10.42
C GLY A 15 9.95 14.04 -9.25
N GLY A 16 9.73 13.41 -8.09
CA GLY A 16 9.29 14.09 -6.86
C GLY A 16 7.95 14.79 -7.06
N GLY A 17 7.95 16.09 -6.81
CA GLY A 17 6.75 16.94 -6.92
C GLY A 17 6.19 17.00 -8.34
N ALA A 18 7.02 16.77 -9.36
CA ALA A 18 6.56 16.77 -10.75
C ALA A 18 5.53 15.66 -11.01
N PHE A 19 5.66 14.50 -10.36
CA PHE A 19 4.73 13.36 -10.49
C PHE A 19 3.30 13.68 -10.07
N LEU A 20 3.09 14.71 -9.24
CA LEU A 20 1.75 15.13 -8.83
C LEU A 20 0.90 15.63 -9.99
N ILE A 21 1.53 16.22 -11.01
CA ILE A 21 0.84 16.71 -12.22
C ILE A 21 0.18 15.56 -13.00
N PRO A 22 0.93 14.55 -13.49
CA PRO A 22 0.33 13.43 -14.20
C PRO A 22 -0.61 12.62 -13.30
N PHE A 23 -0.33 12.50 -12.00
CA PHE A 23 -1.24 11.86 -11.04
C PHE A 23 -2.60 12.56 -10.96
N LEU A 24 -2.63 13.88 -10.76
CA LEU A 24 -3.88 14.65 -10.67
C LEU A 24 -4.62 14.69 -12.01
N ILE A 25 -3.91 14.80 -13.13
CA ILE A 25 -4.52 14.75 -14.46
C ILE A 25 -5.18 13.38 -14.71
N MET A 26 -4.47 12.27 -14.44
CA MET A 26 -5.03 10.92 -14.58
C MET A 26 -6.18 10.68 -13.60
N LEU A 27 -6.11 11.25 -12.39
CA LEU A 27 -7.21 11.19 -11.43
C LEU A 27 -8.47 11.88 -11.97
N VAL A 28 -8.35 13.09 -12.51
CA VAL A 28 -9.49 13.86 -13.00
C VAL A 28 -10.05 13.30 -14.31
N LEU A 29 -9.20 12.92 -15.25
CA LEU A 29 -9.63 12.49 -16.58
C LEU A 29 -10.06 11.02 -16.64
N VAL A 30 -9.51 10.17 -15.77
CA VAL A 30 -9.73 8.71 -15.84
C VAL A 30 -10.28 8.19 -14.51
N GLY A 31 -9.64 8.50 -13.39
CA GLY A 31 -10.01 7.97 -12.08
C GLY A 31 -11.44 8.33 -11.65
N ILE A 32 -11.75 9.63 -11.59
CA ILE A 32 -13.06 10.14 -11.15
C ILE A 32 -14.19 9.65 -12.08
N PRO A 33 -14.08 9.75 -13.42
CA PRO A 33 -15.13 9.27 -14.31
C PRO A 33 -15.41 7.77 -14.17
N LEU A 34 -14.38 6.94 -14.07
CA LEU A 34 -14.55 5.49 -13.92
C LEU A 34 -15.10 5.12 -12.53
N LEU A 35 -14.65 5.78 -11.47
CA LEU A 35 -15.21 5.61 -10.13
C LEU A 35 -16.70 6.00 -10.12
N TYR A 36 -17.05 7.13 -10.73
CA TYR A 36 -18.43 7.57 -10.86
C TYR A 36 -19.28 6.53 -11.59
N MET A 37 -18.77 6.00 -12.70
CA MET A 37 -19.45 4.96 -13.48
C MET A 37 -19.72 3.70 -12.63
N GLU A 38 -18.73 3.18 -11.90
CA GLU A 38 -18.93 1.97 -11.08
C GLU A 38 -19.94 2.19 -9.94
N ILE A 39 -19.87 3.34 -9.26
CA ILE A 39 -20.83 3.67 -8.20
C ILE A 39 -22.23 3.86 -8.77
N ALA A 40 -22.37 4.51 -9.94
CA ALA A 40 -23.64 4.67 -10.63
C ALA A 40 -24.26 3.33 -11.03
N ILE A 41 -23.48 2.43 -11.63
CA ILE A 41 -23.94 1.09 -12.00
C ILE A 41 -24.40 0.30 -10.77
N GLY A 42 -23.61 0.32 -9.69
CA GLY A 42 -23.95 -0.40 -8.47
C GLY A 42 -25.20 0.14 -7.80
N GLN A 43 -25.28 1.46 -7.55
CA GLN A 43 -26.43 2.10 -6.90
C GLN A 43 -27.72 1.95 -7.72
N TYR A 44 -27.63 2.09 -9.05
CA TYR A 44 -28.82 1.98 -9.92
C TYR A 44 -29.34 0.54 -10.01
N LEU A 45 -28.45 -0.45 -10.18
CA LEU A 45 -28.86 -1.84 -10.41
C LEU A 45 -29.07 -2.66 -9.12
N ARG A 46 -28.52 -2.21 -7.99
CA ARG A 46 -28.67 -2.81 -6.64
C ARG A 46 -28.36 -4.32 -6.60
N VAL A 47 -27.39 -4.74 -7.38
CA VAL A 47 -26.93 -6.12 -7.46
C VAL A 47 -25.40 -6.17 -7.53
N GLY A 48 -24.82 -7.30 -7.14
CA GLY A 48 -23.37 -7.50 -7.22
C GLY A 48 -22.83 -7.46 -8.67
N PRO A 49 -21.50 -7.33 -8.83
CA PRO A 49 -20.83 -6.99 -10.09
C PRO A 49 -21.15 -7.93 -11.26
N ILE A 50 -21.25 -9.24 -11.02
CA ILE A 50 -21.59 -10.23 -12.08
C ILE A 50 -22.97 -9.95 -12.67
N LYS A 51 -23.98 -9.76 -11.81
CA LYS A 51 -25.36 -9.49 -12.25
C LYS A 51 -25.51 -8.07 -12.77
N ALA A 52 -24.79 -7.11 -12.20
CA ALA A 52 -24.79 -5.72 -12.64
C ALA A 52 -24.32 -5.61 -14.10
N LEU A 53 -23.13 -6.13 -14.41
CA LEU A 53 -22.59 -6.05 -15.77
C LEU A 53 -23.39 -6.88 -16.77
N ALA A 54 -23.96 -8.01 -16.36
CA ALA A 54 -24.87 -8.78 -17.22
C ALA A 54 -26.17 -8.02 -17.55
N LYS A 55 -26.70 -7.21 -16.63
CA LYS A 55 -27.88 -6.36 -16.87
C LYS A 55 -27.56 -5.14 -17.75
N VAL A 56 -26.34 -4.60 -17.66
CA VAL A 56 -25.88 -3.52 -18.56
C VAL A 56 -25.70 -4.06 -19.98
N CYS A 57 -24.95 -5.15 -20.12
CA CYS A 57 -24.75 -5.84 -21.38
C CYS A 57 -24.49 -7.33 -21.11
N PRO A 58 -25.35 -8.26 -21.59
CA PRO A 58 -25.18 -9.69 -21.35
C PRO A 58 -23.82 -10.25 -21.82
N LEU A 59 -23.25 -9.67 -22.89
CA LEU A 59 -21.92 -10.01 -23.40
C LEU A 59 -20.81 -9.74 -22.38
N PHE A 60 -20.96 -8.69 -21.55
CA PHE A 60 -19.98 -8.30 -20.53
C PHE A 60 -20.15 -9.00 -19.18
N LYS A 61 -21.01 -10.02 -19.08
CA LYS A 61 -21.09 -10.88 -17.89
C LYS A 61 -19.72 -11.47 -17.50
N GLY A 62 -18.88 -11.77 -18.49
CA GLY A 62 -17.50 -12.24 -18.28
C GLY A 62 -16.63 -11.27 -17.47
N VAL A 63 -16.79 -9.96 -17.69
CA VAL A 63 -16.04 -8.92 -16.97
C VAL A 63 -16.36 -8.96 -15.48
N GLY A 64 -17.64 -9.14 -15.11
CA GLY A 64 -18.04 -9.25 -13.71
C GLY A 64 -17.55 -10.54 -13.03
N MET A 65 -17.42 -11.64 -13.78
CA MET A 65 -16.80 -12.86 -13.26
C MET A 65 -15.30 -12.68 -13.04
N ALA A 66 -14.62 -12.02 -13.99
CA ALA A 66 -13.19 -11.71 -13.88
C ALA A 66 -12.91 -10.79 -12.68
N SER A 67 -13.73 -9.75 -12.43
CA SER A 67 -13.54 -8.85 -11.30
C SER A 67 -13.65 -9.57 -9.94
N VAL A 68 -14.57 -10.53 -9.83
CA VAL A 68 -14.71 -11.37 -8.62
C VAL A 68 -13.54 -12.34 -8.48
N ALA A 69 -13.07 -12.96 -9.56
CA ALA A 69 -11.91 -13.84 -9.55
C ALA A 69 -10.63 -13.10 -9.13
N ILE A 70 -10.40 -11.90 -9.68
CA ILE A 70 -9.29 -11.03 -9.28
C ILE A 70 -9.41 -10.67 -7.80
N SER A 71 -10.59 -10.26 -7.34
CA SER A 71 -10.81 -9.94 -5.92
C SER A 71 -10.53 -11.13 -4.99
N PHE A 72 -10.86 -12.35 -5.42
CA PHE A 72 -10.55 -13.56 -4.67
C PHE A 72 -9.04 -13.80 -4.56
N ILE A 73 -8.30 -13.73 -5.68
CA ILE A 73 -6.82 -13.87 -5.68
C ILE A 73 -6.19 -12.78 -4.81
N MET A 74 -6.66 -11.54 -4.93
CA MET A 74 -6.21 -10.41 -4.11
C MET A 74 -6.43 -10.69 -2.62
N SER A 75 -7.59 -11.22 -2.25
CA SER A 75 -7.88 -11.54 -0.84
C SER A 75 -6.88 -12.53 -0.24
N ILE A 76 -6.39 -13.51 -1.02
CA ILE A 76 -5.43 -14.51 -0.53
C ILE A 76 -4.09 -13.86 -0.19
N TYR A 77 -3.50 -13.09 -1.11
CA TYR A 77 -2.17 -12.54 -0.88
C TYR A 77 -2.18 -11.31 0.04
N TYR A 78 -3.22 -10.46 0.02
CA TYR A 78 -3.29 -9.33 0.93
C TYR A 78 -3.42 -9.76 2.39
N ASN A 79 -4.04 -10.92 2.64
CA ASN A 79 -4.07 -11.51 3.97
C ASN A 79 -2.67 -11.84 4.50
N LEU A 80 -1.74 -12.27 3.66
CA LEU A 80 -0.35 -12.51 4.06
C LEU A 80 0.33 -11.23 4.57
N ILE A 81 -0.01 -10.08 4.01
CA ILE A 81 0.55 -8.81 4.46
C ILE A 81 0.02 -8.44 5.86
N ILE A 82 -1.25 -8.72 6.15
CA ILE A 82 -1.82 -8.55 7.50
C ILE A 82 -1.11 -9.50 8.47
N THR A 83 -0.85 -10.75 8.06
CA THR A 83 -0.09 -11.72 8.85
C THR A 83 1.30 -11.20 9.21
N TRP A 84 2.04 -10.65 8.25
CA TRP A 84 3.35 -10.05 8.53
C TRP A 84 3.24 -8.84 9.47
N ALA A 85 2.23 -7.98 9.29
CA ALA A 85 2.02 -6.84 10.19
C ALA A 85 1.72 -7.31 11.63
N LEU A 86 0.91 -8.35 11.81
CA LEU A 86 0.66 -8.97 13.12
C LEU A 86 1.94 -9.58 13.71
N TYR A 87 2.75 -10.25 12.89
CA TYR A 87 4.03 -10.81 13.33
C TYR A 87 4.98 -9.71 13.82
N TYR A 88 5.14 -8.62 13.07
CA TYR A 88 5.94 -7.47 13.50
C TYR A 88 5.37 -6.79 14.74
N LEU A 89 4.04 -6.67 14.85
CA LEU A 89 3.38 -6.09 16.03
C LEU A 89 3.69 -6.89 17.30
N ILE A 90 3.55 -8.23 17.25
CA ILE A 90 3.83 -9.10 18.39
C ILE A 90 5.32 -9.01 18.77
N ASN A 91 6.22 -9.03 17.79
CA ASN A 91 7.67 -8.90 18.00
C ASN A 91 8.12 -7.48 18.38
N SER A 92 7.22 -6.50 18.43
CA SER A 92 7.53 -5.14 18.90
C SER A 92 7.41 -5.01 20.42
N PHE A 93 6.85 -5.98 21.13
CA PHE A 93 6.68 -5.97 22.58
C PHE A 93 7.92 -6.50 23.35
N GLN A 94 9.11 -6.28 22.80
CA GLN A 94 10.39 -6.69 23.39
C GLN A 94 11.44 -5.59 23.23
N ASN A 95 12.37 -5.50 24.18
CA ASN A 95 13.49 -4.57 24.17
C ASN A 95 14.78 -5.36 24.44
N PRO A 96 15.76 -5.43 23.51
CA PRO A 96 15.84 -4.72 22.23
C PRO A 96 14.91 -5.27 21.14
N LEU A 97 14.66 -4.47 20.10
CA LEU A 97 13.89 -4.92 18.93
C LEU A 97 14.71 -5.96 18.15
N PRO A 98 14.08 -7.03 17.61
CA PRO A 98 14.83 -8.13 17.02
C PRO A 98 15.53 -7.76 15.71
N TRP A 99 15.04 -6.74 14.99
CA TRP A 99 15.65 -6.21 13.77
C TRP A 99 16.66 -5.08 14.01
N GLN A 100 17.02 -4.80 15.27
CA GLN A 100 17.92 -3.69 15.62
C GLN A 100 19.40 -4.05 15.46
N SER A 101 19.78 -5.32 15.66
CA SER A 101 21.19 -5.73 15.73
C SER A 101 21.50 -6.96 14.89
N CYS A 102 22.75 -7.04 14.43
CA CYS A 102 23.31 -8.18 13.72
C CYS A 102 23.66 -9.38 14.62
N ASN A 103 23.52 -9.27 15.94
CA ASN A 103 23.82 -10.34 16.90
C ASN A 103 22.61 -11.27 17.19
N ASN A 104 22.08 -11.94 16.17
CA ASN A 104 20.97 -12.89 16.32
C ASN A 104 21.27 -14.19 15.57
N THR A 105 20.58 -15.27 15.93
CA THR A 105 20.80 -16.62 15.39
C THR A 105 20.53 -16.75 13.89
N TRP A 106 19.69 -15.88 13.33
CA TRP A 106 19.33 -15.86 11.90
C TRP A 106 20.23 -14.97 11.05
N ASN A 107 21.11 -14.17 11.67
CA ASN A 107 21.97 -13.26 10.92
C ASN A 107 23.18 -14.01 10.37
N ILE A 108 23.61 -13.62 9.17
CA ILE A 108 24.85 -14.11 8.55
C ILE A 108 25.96 -13.13 8.94
N PRO A 109 26.89 -13.49 9.84
CA PRO A 109 27.83 -12.54 10.45
C PRO A 109 28.70 -11.80 9.44
N GLU A 110 29.06 -12.49 8.34
CA GLU A 110 29.94 -11.96 7.29
C GLU A 110 29.26 -10.87 6.43
N ASN A 111 27.92 -10.85 6.41
CA ASN A 111 27.16 -10.01 5.49
C ASN A 111 26.09 -9.14 6.16
N CYS A 112 26.07 -9.10 7.48
CA CYS A 112 25.16 -8.28 8.28
C CYS A 112 25.86 -7.01 8.73
N THR A 113 25.20 -5.88 8.55
CA THR A 113 25.72 -4.59 9.01
C THR A 113 24.68 -3.82 9.82
N ASP A 114 25.11 -3.35 10.99
CA ASP A 114 24.33 -2.43 11.85
C ASP A 114 24.40 -0.98 11.34
N SER A 115 25.41 -0.68 10.50
CA SER A 115 25.57 0.58 9.77
C SER A 115 25.49 0.30 8.27
N ILE A 116 24.64 1.02 7.54
CA ILE A 116 24.52 0.81 6.08
C ILE A 116 25.81 1.30 5.42
N THR A 117 26.76 0.40 5.21
CA THR A 117 27.97 0.64 4.43
C THR A 117 27.65 0.55 2.94
N THR A 118 28.25 1.42 2.14
CA THR A 118 28.16 1.49 0.66
C THR A 118 28.74 0.28 -0.08
N SER A 119 28.92 -0.85 0.59
CA SER A 119 29.37 -2.11 0.00
C SER A 119 28.17 -2.88 -0.57
N ASN A 120 28.19 -3.15 -1.87
CA ASN A 120 27.16 -3.93 -2.58
C ASN A 120 26.92 -5.34 -2.02
N THR A 121 27.81 -5.84 -1.16
CA THR A 121 27.73 -7.16 -0.55
C THR A 121 26.82 -7.17 0.69
N THR A 122 26.89 -6.13 1.54
CA THR A 122 26.31 -6.12 2.90
C THR A 122 24.83 -5.80 2.94
N VAL A 123 24.11 -6.42 3.88
CA VAL A 123 22.65 -6.28 4.08
C VAL A 123 22.37 -5.76 5.49
N SER A 124 21.35 -4.90 5.64
CA SER A 124 20.98 -4.36 6.96
C SER A 124 20.41 -5.44 7.89
N ALA A 125 20.58 -5.28 9.21
CA ALA A 125 19.98 -6.17 10.21
C ALA A 125 18.45 -6.33 10.03
N SER A 126 17.76 -5.26 9.65
CA SER A 126 16.31 -5.28 9.39
C SER A 126 15.91 -6.06 8.14
N GLN A 127 16.72 -6.00 7.08
CA GLN A 127 16.50 -6.78 5.88
C GLN A 127 16.79 -8.26 6.11
N GLN A 128 17.87 -8.59 6.84
CA GLN A 128 18.17 -9.98 7.23
C GLN A 128 17.10 -10.57 8.14
N PHE A 129 16.57 -9.79 9.08
CA PHE A 129 15.43 -10.21 9.89
C PHE A 129 14.23 -10.58 9.01
N PHE A 130 13.90 -9.77 8.01
CA PHE A 130 12.80 -10.08 7.11
C PHE A 130 13.07 -11.32 6.23
N ASP A 131 14.24 -11.39 5.60
CA ASP A 131 14.56 -12.45 4.64
C ASP A 131 14.79 -13.82 5.31
N TYR A 132 15.54 -13.86 6.42
CA TYR A 132 15.96 -15.11 7.05
C TYR A 132 15.11 -15.50 8.25
N ASN A 133 14.64 -14.54 9.05
CA ASN A 133 13.78 -14.87 10.20
C ASN A 133 12.30 -14.85 9.86
N VAL A 134 11.77 -13.82 9.20
CA VAL A 134 10.32 -13.76 8.90
C VAL A 134 9.97 -14.70 7.76
N LEU A 135 10.60 -14.54 6.60
CA LEU A 135 10.26 -15.29 5.39
C LEU A 135 10.89 -16.68 5.32
N GLN A 136 12.08 -16.88 5.93
CA GLN A 136 12.93 -18.06 5.65
C GLN A 136 13.06 -18.30 4.14
N LYS A 137 13.50 -17.27 3.43
CA LYS A 137 13.57 -17.24 1.98
C LYS A 137 14.40 -18.40 1.42
N THR A 138 13.80 -19.17 0.51
CA THR A 138 14.45 -20.26 -0.23
C THR A 138 15.12 -19.76 -1.51
N GLU A 139 15.90 -20.63 -2.15
CA GLU A 139 16.67 -20.30 -3.36
C GLU A 139 15.79 -20.00 -4.58
N GLY A 140 14.58 -20.57 -4.66
CA GLY A 140 13.67 -20.33 -5.78
C GLY A 140 12.27 -20.91 -5.58
N LEU A 141 11.39 -20.67 -6.56
CA LEU A 141 10.01 -21.15 -6.55
C LEU A 141 9.91 -22.68 -6.55
N GLU A 142 10.92 -23.36 -7.10
CA GLU A 142 10.98 -24.83 -7.17
C GLU A 142 11.27 -25.46 -5.79
N SER A 143 11.92 -24.73 -4.89
CA SER A 143 12.19 -25.15 -3.52
C SER A 143 11.28 -24.40 -2.55
N LEU A 144 10.06 -24.90 -2.38
CA LEU A 144 9.05 -24.25 -1.52
C LEU A 144 9.40 -24.28 -0.01
N GLY A 145 10.42 -25.05 0.39
CA GLY A 145 10.84 -25.14 1.79
C GLY A 145 9.79 -25.79 2.69
N GLY A 146 9.86 -25.48 4.00
CA GLY A 146 8.89 -25.93 5.01
C GLY A 146 7.86 -24.87 5.37
N VAL A 147 6.75 -25.27 5.98
CA VAL A 147 5.74 -24.34 6.49
C VAL A 147 6.23 -23.67 7.78
N ARG A 148 6.27 -22.34 7.77
CA ARG A 148 6.47 -21.49 8.96
C ARG A 148 5.22 -21.52 9.85
N TRP A 149 5.23 -22.37 10.88
CA TRP A 149 4.05 -22.58 11.73
C TRP A 149 3.58 -21.32 12.47
N GLU A 150 4.49 -20.42 12.85
CA GLU A 150 4.14 -19.15 13.49
C GLU A 150 3.36 -18.24 12.52
N LEU A 151 3.82 -18.13 11.28
CA LEU A 151 3.11 -17.36 10.26
C LEU A 151 1.80 -18.03 9.85
N PHE A 152 1.77 -19.37 9.80
CA PHE A 152 0.54 -20.12 9.52
C PHE A 152 -0.52 -19.87 10.61
N GLY A 153 -0.14 -19.90 11.88
CA GLY A 153 -1.04 -19.58 12.99
C GLY A 153 -1.55 -18.14 12.93
N LEU A 154 -0.67 -17.17 12.63
CA LEU A 154 -1.07 -15.77 12.46
C LEU A 154 -1.94 -15.54 11.22
N LEU A 155 -1.77 -16.33 10.16
CA LEU A 155 -2.63 -16.27 8.98
C LEU A 155 -4.05 -16.75 9.32
N ILE A 156 -4.19 -17.83 10.09
CA ILE A 156 -5.50 -18.25 10.60
C ILE A 156 -6.12 -17.14 11.46
N LEU A 157 -5.33 -16.54 12.35
CA LEU A 157 -5.79 -15.42 13.18
C LEU A 157 -6.28 -14.23 12.32
N ALA A 158 -5.55 -13.87 11.25
CA ALA A 158 -5.95 -12.81 10.33
C ALA A 158 -7.30 -13.11 9.66
N TRP A 159 -7.51 -14.33 9.18
CA TRP A 159 -8.79 -14.77 8.62
C TRP A 159 -9.93 -14.73 9.63
N VAL A 160 -9.68 -15.15 10.87
CA VAL A 160 -10.67 -15.09 11.96
C VAL A 160 -11.06 -13.64 12.26
N ILE A 161 -10.08 -12.73 12.34
CA ILE A 161 -10.34 -11.29 12.51
C ILE A 161 -11.21 -10.76 11.36
N ILE A 162 -10.86 -11.06 10.11
CA ILE A 162 -11.63 -10.61 8.94
C ILE A 162 -13.05 -11.17 8.97
N TYR A 163 -13.23 -12.45 9.31
CA TYR A 163 -14.54 -13.06 9.46
C TYR A 163 -15.39 -12.26 10.46
N PHE A 164 -14.86 -11.97 11.65
CA PHE A 164 -15.56 -11.15 12.63
C PHE A 164 -15.79 -9.69 12.19
N CYS A 165 -15.01 -9.19 11.23
CA CYS A 165 -15.26 -7.87 10.64
C CYS A 165 -16.46 -7.86 9.67
N ILE A 166 -16.84 -9.01 9.09
CA ILE A 166 -17.84 -9.09 8.03
C ILE A 166 -19.06 -9.97 8.35
N PHE A 167 -19.02 -10.81 9.39
CA PHE A 167 -20.02 -11.87 9.62
C PHE A 167 -21.47 -11.37 9.76
N LYS A 168 -21.67 -10.14 10.25
CA LYS A 168 -22.99 -9.50 10.38
C LYS A 168 -23.39 -8.61 9.20
N GLY A 169 -22.67 -8.72 8.08
CA GLY A 169 -22.93 -7.98 6.84
C GLY A 169 -22.57 -6.50 6.92
N VAL A 170 -23.01 -5.74 5.92
CA VAL A 170 -22.55 -4.36 5.64
C VAL A 170 -22.84 -3.36 6.75
N SER A 171 -23.92 -3.54 7.52
CA SER A 171 -24.23 -2.65 8.66
C SER A 171 -23.20 -2.78 9.79
N TRP A 172 -22.74 -4.00 10.06
CA TRP A 172 -21.69 -4.25 11.04
C TRP A 172 -20.31 -3.82 10.53
N THR A 173 -20.00 -4.19 9.28
CA THR A 173 -18.76 -3.77 8.63
C THR A 173 -18.64 -2.25 8.60
N GLY A 174 -19.71 -1.52 8.29
CA GLY A 174 -19.73 -0.05 8.32
C GLY A 174 -19.34 0.54 9.68
N LYS A 175 -19.74 -0.10 10.78
CA LYS A 175 -19.34 0.32 12.15
C LYS A 175 -17.85 0.08 12.41
N ILE A 176 -17.33 -1.07 11.99
CA ILE A 176 -15.91 -1.42 12.16
C ILE A 176 -15.01 -0.49 11.32
N VAL A 177 -15.48 -0.12 10.12
CA VAL A 177 -14.73 0.74 9.21
C VAL A 177 -14.45 2.12 9.79
N TYR A 178 -15.27 2.64 10.73
CA TYR A 178 -14.92 3.90 11.42
C TYR A 178 -13.57 3.80 12.14
N PHE A 179 -13.32 2.70 12.85
CA PHE A 179 -12.02 2.50 13.50
C PHE A 179 -10.92 2.24 12.47
N THR A 180 -11.13 1.29 11.56
CA THR A 180 -10.06 0.86 10.63
C THR A 180 -9.71 1.93 9.58
N SER A 181 -10.60 2.87 9.29
CA SER A 181 -10.32 4.01 8.40
C SER A 181 -9.71 5.21 9.12
N LEU A 182 -10.12 5.52 10.37
CA LEU A 182 -9.63 6.69 11.10
C LEU A 182 -8.32 6.44 11.83
N PHE A 183 -8.13 5.24 12.41
CA PHE A 183 -6.93 4.90 13.17
C PHE A 183 -5.62 5.09 12.38
N PRO A 184 -5.53 4.73 11.09
CA PRO A 184 -4.34 5.02 10.29
C PRO A 184 -3.97 6.51 10.22
N TYR A 185 -4.94 7.43 10.20
CA TYR A 185 -4.64 8.87 10.18
C TYR A 185 -4.05 9.33 11.51
N VAL A 186 -4.53 8.81 12.63
CA VAL A 186 -3.96 9.10 13.96
C VAL A 186 -2.51 8.63 14.02
N VAL A 187 -2.24 7.41 13.56
CA VAL A 187 -0.87 6.84 13.54
C VAL A 187 0.04 7.63 12.59
N LEU A 188 -0.42 7.93 11.38
CA LEU A 188 0.36 8.70 10.40
C LEU A 188 0.67 10.12 10.92
N LEU A 189 -0.27 10.77 11.59
CA LEU A 189 -0.06 12.08 12.20
C LEU A 189 0.96 12.01 13.35
N ALA A 190 0.87 11.01 14.22
CA ALA A 190 1.83 10.80 15.29
C ALA A 190 3.24 10.56 14.75
N ILE A 191 3.38 9.71 13.72
CA ILE A 191 4.67 9.45 13.06
C ILE A 191 5.20 10.73 12.40
N LEU A 192 4.34 11.51 11.73
CA LEU A 192 4.76 12.76 11.12
C LEU A 192 5.31 13.75 12.14
N ILE A 193 4.59 13.97 13.26
CA ILE A 193 5.01 14.87 14.34
C ILE A 193 6.36 14.43 14.90
N ASN A 194 6.55 13.13 15.12
CA ASN A 194 7.82 12.58 15.57
C ASN A 194 8.94 12.78 14.53
N ASN A 195 8.67 12.49 13.26
CA ASN A 195 9.69 12.55 12.22
C ASN A 195 10.18 13.96 11.94
N VAL A 196 9.30 14.97 11.93
CA VAL A 196 9.70 16.36 11.64
C VAL A 196 10.58 16.97 12.73
N GLN A 197 10.62 16.37 13.92
CA GLN A 197 11.53 16.75 15.01
C GLN A 197 12.94 16.17 14.84
N LEU A 198 13.11 15.17 13.97
CA LEU A 198 14.38 14.50 13.71
C LEU A 198 15.26 15.29 12.73
N PRO A 199 16.59 15.23 12.88
CA PRO A 199 17.50 15.95 11.99
C PRO A 199 17.42 15.40 10.56
N GLY A 200 17.46 16.27 9.55
CA GLY A 200 17.40 15.90 8.13
C GLY A 200 16.00 15.57 7.58
N ALA A 201 14.97 15.50 8.41
CA ALA A 201 13.60 15.23 7.95
C ALA A 201 13.09 16.27 6.94
N ILE A 202 13.49 17.53 7.12
CA ILE A 202 13.15 18.63 6.21
C ILE A 202 13.72 18.39 4.80
N ASP A 203 14.90 17.79 4.67
CA ASP A 203 15.53 17.55 3.37
C ASP A 203 14.78 16.47 2.58
N GLY A 204 14.23 15.46 3.27
CA GLY A 204 13.31 14.49 2.68
C GLY A 204 12.01 15.11 2.19
N ILE A 205 11.40 15.98 3.00
CA ILE A 205 10.19 16.72 2.58
C ILE A 205 10.49 17.63 1.38
N LYS A 206 11.63 18.33 1.39
CA LYS A 206 12.06 19.14 0.23
C LYS A 206 12.22 18.27 -1.01
N TYR A 207 12.82 17.09 -0.90
CA TYR A 207 12.94 16.17 -2.03
C TYR A 207 11.57 15.74 -2.57
N PHE A 208 10.60 15.48 -1.70
CA PHE A 208 9.23 15.13 -2.10
C PHE A 208 8.55 16.24 -2.91
N VAL A 209 8.72 17.50 -2.49
CA VAL A 209 8.02 18.64 -3.10
C VAL A 209 8.77 19.21 -4.31
N THR A 210 10.10 19.05 -4.38
CA THR A 210 10.92 19.62 -5.45
C THR A 210 10.62 18.92 -6.79
N PRO A 211 10.13 19.65 -7.81
CA PRO A 211 9.76 19.04 -9.08
C PRO A 211 10.98 18.86 -10.00
N LYS A 212 11.16 17.65 -10.53
CA LYS A 212 12.12 17.37 -11.62
C LYS A 212 11.38 17.36 -12.96
N TRP A 213 11.30 18.51 -13.61
CA TRP A 213 10.49 18.74 -14.81
C TRP A 213 10.84 17.83 -15.99
N GLU A 214 12.11 17.47 -16.14
CA GLU A 214 12.60 16.56 -17.18
C GLU A 214 11.91 15.19 -17.13
N LYS A 215 11.46 14.74 -15.95
CA LYS A 215 10.75 13.46 -15.81
C LYS A 215 9.36 13.45 -16.45
N LEU A 216 8.75 14.62 -16.70
CA LEU A 216 7.42 14.69 -17.30
C LEU A 216 7.39 14.28 -18.77
N THR A 217 8.53 14.34 -19.46
CA THR A 217 8.63 13.90 -20.87
C THR A 217 8.69 12.38 -20.99
N GLU A 218 8.97 11.66 -19.91
CA GLU A 218 9.04 10.20 -19.91
C GLU A 218 7.62 9.60 -19.86
N LEU A 219 7.21 8.87 -20.90
CA LEU A 219 5.91 8.20 -20.96
C LEU A 219 5.67 7.27 -19.74
N GLN A 220 6.72 6.64 -19.23
CA GLN A 220 6.64 5.75 -18.08
C GLN A 220 6.08 6.45 -16.82
N VAL A 221 6.36 7.75 -16.66
CA VAL A 221 5.85 8.55 -15.53
C VAL A 221 4.33 8.67 -15.59
N TRP A 222 3.76 8.85 -16.78
CA TRP A 222 2.31 8.90 -17.01
C TRP A 222 1.65 7.53 -16.84
N VAL A 223 2.29 6.47 -17.33
CA VAL A 223 1.81 5.09 -17.12
C VAL A 223 1.79 4.76 -15.63
N ASN A 224 2.86 5.09 -14.90
CA ASN A 224 2.93 4.90 -13.45
C ASN A 224 1.82 5.67 -12.71
N ALA A 225 1.54 6.91 -13.12
CA ALA A 225 0.46 7.72 -12.57
C ALA A 225 -0.91 7.08 -12.81
N ALA A 226 -1.20 6.63 -14.03
CA ALA A 226 -2.45 5.95 -14.35
C ALA A 226 -2.61 4.67 -13.52
N VAL A 227 -1.61 3.79 -13.53
CA VAL A 227 -1.63 2.52 -12.77
C VAL A 227 -1.80 2.78 -11.27
N GLN A 228 -1.20 3.84 -10.73
CA GLN A 228 -1.39 4.23 -9.34
C GLN A 228 -2.84 4.66 -9.06
N VAL A 229 -3.45 5.47 -9.92
CA VAL A 229 -4.86 5.90 -9.76
C VAL A 229 -5.80 4.70 -9.77
N PHE A 230 -5.66 3.79 -10.74
CA PHE A 230 -6.48 2.58 -10.84
C PHE A 230 -6.38 1.70 -9.58
N ASN A 231 -5.15 1.38 -9.16
CA ASN A 231 -4.93 0.48 -8.03
C ASN A 231 -5.24 1.13 -6.67
N SER A 232 -5.06 2.45 -6.55
CA SER A 232 -5.29 3.18 -5.30
C SER A 232 -6.78 3.31 -4.99
N ILE A 233 -7.61 3.60 -6.00
CA ILE A 233 -9.07 3.70 -5.85
C ILE A 233 -9.73 2.30 -5.85
N GLY A 234 -9.12 1.33 -6.54
CA GLY A 234 -9.66 -0.01 -6.67
C GLY A 234 -10.70 -0.17 -7.79
N ILE A 235 -10.52 0.59 -8.87
CA ILE A 235 -11.38 0.56 -10.05
C ILE A 235 -11.21 -0.78 -10.77
N GLY A 236 -12.30 -1.40 -11.19
CA GLY A 236 -12.32 -2.67 -11.93
C GLY A 236 -12.34 -3.92 -11.05
N PHE A 237 -12.24 -3.81 -9.72
CA PHE A 237 -12.35 -4.96 -8.82
C PHE A 237 -13.81 -5.35 -8.52
N GLY A 238 -14.78 -4.52 -8.88
CA GLY A 238 -16.21 -4.77 -8.62
C GLY A 238 -16.62 -4.60 -7.16
N THR A 239 -15.68 -4.26 -6.27
CA THR A 239 -15.93 -3.91 -4.87
C THR A 239 -16.76 -2.64 -4.75
N LEU A 240 -16.48 -1.62 -5.57
CA LEU A 240 -17.23 -0.36 -5.59
C LEU A 240 -18.67 -0.55 -6.09
N ILE A 241 -18.88 -1.37 -7.13
CA ILE A 241 -20.21 -1.78 -7.60
C ILE A 241 -20.97 -2.50 -6.47
N SER A 242 -20.30 -3.43 -5.78
CA SER A 242 -20.90 -4.17 -4.66
C SER A 242 -21.29 -3.25 -3.51
N MET A 243 -20.40 -2.35 -3.07
CA MET A 243 -20.65 -1.45 -1.94
C MET A 243 -21.74 -0.42 -2.26
N SER A 244 -21.68 0.19 -3.45
CA SER A 244 -22.69 1.16 -3.89
C SER A 244 -24.07 0.53 -4.14
N SER A 245 -24.15 -0.79 -4.36
CA SER A 245 -25.43 -1.49 -4.48
C SER A 245 -26.31 -1.44 -3.23
N TYR A 246 -25.71 -1.12 -2.07
CA TYR A 246 -26.41 -0.93 -0.80
C TYR A 246 -26.83 0.53 -0.55
N ASN A 247 -26.50 1.48 -1.44
CA ASN A 247 -26.87 2.88 -1.29
C ASN A 247 -28.39 3.10 -1.45
N GLN A 248 -28.88 4.17 -0.82
CA GLN A 248 -30.20 4.73 -1.13
C GLN A 248 -30.22 5.20 -2.59
N PHE A 249 -31.37 5.09 -3.26
CA PHE A 249 -31.45 5.26 -4.72
C PHE A 249 -31.27 6.72 -5.14
N ASP A 250 -31.80 7.62 -4.32
CA ASP A 250 -31.77 9.07 -4.41
C ASP A 250 -30.48 9.70 -3.84
N ASN A 251 -29.56 8.88 -3.32
CA ASN A 251 -28.30 9.38 -2.80
C ASN A 251 -27.44 10.04 -3.90
N THR A 252 -26.81 11.17 -3.58
CA THR A 252 -26.04 11.95 -4.55
C THR A 252 -24.66 11.34 -4.80
N ILE A 253 -24.57 10.49 -5.82
CA ILE A 253 -23.35 9.76 -6.20
C ILE A 253 -22.15 10.69 -6.44
N LEU A 254 -22.37 11.85 -7.08
CA LEU A 254 -21.30 12.78 -7.40
C LEU A 254 -20.54 13.26 -6.16
N LYS A 255 -21.25 13.52 -5.05
CA LYS A 255 -20.63 13.96 -3.80
C LYS A 255 -19.74 12.85 -3.22
N ASP A 256 -20.23 11.61 -3.23
CA ASP A 256 -19.49 10.45 -2.73
C ASP A 256 -18.26 10.16 -3.58
N THR A 257 -18.40 10.18 -4.90
CA THR A 257 -17.27 9.98 -5.84
C THR A 257 -16.18 11.02 -5.60
N LEU A 258 -16.54 12.29 -5.48
CA LEU A 258 -15.58 13.37 -5.24
C LEU A 258 -14.93 13.23 -3.86
N ALA A 259 -15.72 12.93 -2.82
CA ALA A 259 -15.22 12.73 -1.47
C ALA A 259 -14.21 11.57 -1.40
N VAL A 260 -14.54 10.42 -2.01
CA VAL A 260 -13.64 9.25 -2.06
C VAL A 260 -12.36 9.59 -2.81
N SER A 261 -12.46 10.26 -3.97
CA SER A 261 -11.30 10.61 -4.80
C SER A 261 -10.37 11.61 -4.12
N LEU A 262 -10.93 12.67 -3.53
CA LEU A 262 -10.17 13.70 -2.81
C LEU A 262 -9.55 13.13 -1.54
N THR A 263 -10.28 12.32 -0.77
CA THR A 263 -9.75 11.68 0.45
C THR A 263 -8.62 10.72 0.09
N ASN A 264 -8.77 9.92 -0.97
CA ASN A 264 -7.73 9.00 -1.43
C ASN A 264 -6.45 9.73 -1.88
N ALA A 265 -6.61 10.78 -2.69
CA ALA A 265 -5.49 11.62 -3.13
C ALA A 265 -4.82 12.34 -1.95
N GLY A 266 -5.61 12.94 -1.06
CA GLY A 266 -5.14 13.61 0.15
C GLY A 266 -4.38 12.67 1.08
N THR A 267 -4.88 11.44 1.27
CA THR A 267 -4.18 10.41 2.06
C THR A 267 -2.84 10.03 1.45
N SER A 268 -2.76 9.92 0.12
CA SER A 268 -1.54 9.59 -0.60
C SER A 268 -0.49 10.71 -0.50
N LEU A 269 -0.93 11.97 -0.59
CA LEU A 269 -0.06 13.12 -0.35
C LEU A 269 0.42 13.17 1.10
N PHE A 270 -0.49 12.97 2.05
CA PHE A 270 -0.18 12.97 3.48
C PHE A 270 0.83 11.88 3.85
N SER A 271 0.61 10.64 3.40
CA SER A 271 1.59 9.55 3.59
C SER A 271 2.92 9.84 2.90
N GLY A 272 2.92 10.55 1.78
CA GLY A 272 4.13 11.11 1.15
C GLY A 272 4.97 11.90 2.15
N PHE A 273 4.40 12.90 2.82
CA PHE A 273 5.12 13.66 3.85
C PHE A 273 5.64 12.78 4.98
N VAL A 274 4.86 11.80 5.44
CA VAL A 274 5.27 10.87 6.51
C VAL A 274 6.48 10.02 6.11
N ILE A 275 6.46 9.42 4.92
CA ILE A 275 7.53 8.53 4.45
C ILE A 275 8.78 9.34 4.08
N PHE A 276 8.63 10.46 3.39
CA PHE A 276 9.78 11.27 2.98
C PHE A 276 10.46 11.95 4.16
N SER A 277 9.73 12.34 5.22
CA SER A 277 10.37 12.82 6.46
C SER A 277 11.23 11.74 7.13
N ALA A 278 10.76 10.48 7.15
CA ALA A 278 11.57 9.35 7.62
C ALA A 278 12.80 9.09 6.71
N PHE A 279 12.64 9.17 5.39
CA PHE A 279 13.76 9.04 4.44
C PHE A 279 14.81 10.12 4.61
N GLY A 280 14.40 11.37 4.87
CA GLY A 280 15.30 12.48 5.17
C GLY A 280 16.13 12.23 6.43
N TYR A 281 15.50 11.76 7.51
CA TYR A 281 16.21 11.36 8.72
C TYR A 281 17.22 10.23 8.47
N MET A 282 16.81 9.18 7.76
CA MET A 282 17.73 8.08 7.41
C MET A 282 18.91 8.57 6.58
N SER A 283 18.66 9.47 5.61
CA SER A 283 19.71 10.08 4.79
C SER A 283 20.73 10.85 5.62
N HIS A 284 20.25 11.61 6.60
CA HIS A 284 21.12 12.38 7.48
C HIS A 284 21.94 11.49 8.41
N MET A 285 21.34 10.44 8.98
CA MET A 285 22.03 9.50 9.86
C MET A 285 23.09 8.66 9.14
N ILE A 286 22.82 8.29 7.89
CA ILE A 286 23.67 7.38 7.10
C ILE A 286 24.63 8.17 6.19
N ASN A 287 24.43 9.49 6.06
CA ASN A 287 25.17 10.36 5.16
C ASN A 287 25.17 9.88 3.69
N VAL A 288 24.05 9.27 3.27
CA VAL A 288 23.79 8.81 1.90
C VAL A 288 22.71 9.69 1.31
N PRO A 289 22.84 10.19 0.07
CA PRO A 289 21.84 11.05 -0.50
C PRO A 289 20.52 10.30 -0.74
N ILE A 290 19.41 11.02 -0.61
CA ILE A 290 18.06 10.47 -0.52
C ILE A 290 17.73 9.59 -1.72
N ASP A 291 18.25 9.96 -2.90
CA ASP A 291 18.10 9.31 -4.20
C ASP A 291 18.72 7.90 -4.31
N HIS A 292 19.49 7.45 -3.33
CA HIS A 292 19.99 6.06 -3.24
C HIS A 292 19.24 5.22 -2.18
N ILE A 293 18.59 5.83 -1.20
CA ILE A 293 17.99 5.12 -0.05
C ILE A 293 16.76 4.31 -0.43
N ALA A 294 15.88 4.85 -1.26
CA ALA A 294 14.65 4.13 -1.63
C ALA A 294 14.89 3.02 -2.66
N VAL A 295 16.07 2.98 -3.28
CA VAL A 295 16.49 1.92 -4.23
C VAL A 295 17.08 0.72 -3.47
N ASP A 296 17.74 0.94 -2.33
CA ASP A 296 18.38 -0.11 -1.54
C ASP A 296 17.48 -0.75 -0.47
N GLY A 297 16.29 -0.20 -0.22
CA GLY A 297 15.23 -0.86 0.52
C GLY A 297 14.69 -2.07 -0.24
N LYS A 298 15.44 -3.17 -0.29
CA LYS A 298 15.10 -4.40 -1.03
C LYS A 298 13.72 -4.95 -0.60
N SER A 299 13.35 -4.89 0.68
CA SER A 299 11.98 -5.19 1.14
C SER A 299 10.93 -4.25 0.55
N TYR A 300 11.19 -2.94 0.50
CA TYR A 300 10.26 -1.94 -0.05
C TYR A 300 10.08 -2.11 -1.57
N ASN A 301 11.15 -2.48 -2.27
CA ASN A 301 11.16 -2.80 -3.70
C ASN A 301 10.46 -4.13 -4.03
N GLN A 302 10.51 -5.11 -3.13
CA GLN A 302 9.85 -6.41 -3.34
C GLN A 302 8.31 -6.28 -3.27
N PHE A 303 7.79 -5.34 -2.48
CA PHE A 303 6.35 -5.03 -2.38
C PHE A 303 5.82 -4.06 -3.44
N CYS A 304 6.72 -3.37 -4.16
CA CYS A 304 6.35 -2.37 -5.18
C CYS A 304 6.45 -2.90 -6.63
N ARG A 305 6.87 -4.15 -6.84
CA ARG A 305 6.76 -4.80 -8.16
C ARG A 305 5.33 -5.30 -8.38
N PRO A 306 4.73 -5.04 -9.56
CA PRO A 306 3.40 -5.52 -9.90
C PRO A 306 3.34 -7.06 -9.91
#